data_AF-A0A939T6D5-F1
#
_entry.id   AF-A0A939T6D5-F1
#
_cell.length_a   1.000
_cell.length_b   1.000
_cell.length_c   1.000
_cell.angle_alpha   90.00
_cell.angle_beta   90.00
_cell.angle_gamma   90.00
#
_symmetry.space_group_name_H-M   'P 1'
#
loop_
_entity.id
_entity.type
_entity.pdbx_description
1 polymer ?
#
loop_
_entity_poly.entity_id
_entity_poly.type
_entity_poly.pdbx_seq_one_letter_code
_entity_poly.pdbx_strand_id
1 'polypeptide(L)'
;MPPIVRARVIESVAYLLGWERLPVTDGRGWGARIAWVEQTADGAWQVRGGVVPANAVKPVNGEDYAQVPRDPRPSDPTDPRDPKSKRHERDKEFLAELRRAQDPWGLHERRMKKADGPF
;
A
#
# COMPACT_ATOMS: atom_id res chain seq x y z
N MET A 1 12.11 -2.13 -20.37
CA MET A 1 10.73 -2.12 -19.85
C MET A 1 10.78 -2.66 -18.43
N PRO A 2 10.06 -2.08 -17.44
CA PRO A 2 10.04 -2.61 -16.08
C PRO A 2 9.48 -4.04 -16.05
N PRO A 3 10.10 -4.98 -15.31
CA PRO A 3 9.63 -6.36 -15.29
C PRO A 3 8.33 -6.52 -14.51
N ILE A 4 7.57 -7.55 -14.84
CA ILE A 4 6.29 -7.87 -14.18
C ILE A 4 6.52 -8.77 -12.96
N VAL A 5 5.76 -8.57 -11.89
CA VAL A 5 5.72 -9.42 -10.70
C VAL A 5 4.29 -9.77 -10.33
N ARG A 6 4.09 -10.91 -9.64
CA ARG A 6 2.83 -11.19 -8.93
C ARG A 6 2.88 -10.56 -7.55
N ALA A 7 1.94 -9.69 -7.22
CA ALA A 7 1.86 -8.99 -5.95
C ALA A 7 0.69 -9.52 -5.12
N ARG A 8 0.98 -10.11 -3.96
CA ARG A 8 -0.05 -10.71 -3.08
C ARG A 8 -1.03 -9.67 -2.55
N VAL A 9 -0.57 -8.46 -2.25
CA VAL A 9 -1.39 -7.40 -1.62
C VAL A 9 -2.51 -6.87 -2.50
N ILE A 10 -2.39 -7.01 -3.83
CA ILE A 10 -3.40 -6.62 -4.81
C ILE A 10 -3.99 -7.83 -5.53
N GLU A 11 -3.60 -9.04 -5.12
CA GLU A 11 -4.01 -10.32 -5.72
C GLU A 11 -3.87 -10.38 -7.26
N SER A 12 -2.92 -9.64 -7.82
CA SER A 12 -2.78 -9.41 -9.26
C SER A 12 -1.33 -9.21 -9.68
N VAL A 13 -1.11 -8.89 -10.96
CA VAL A 13 0.19 -8.53 -11.52
C VAL A 13 0.47 -7.04 -11.41
N ALA A 14 1.74 -6.70 -11.24
CA ALA A 14 2.21 -5.32 -11.21
C ALA A 14 3.56 -5.19 -11.91
N TYR A 15 3.86 -4.00 -12.40
CA TYR A 15 5.20 -3.63 -12.84
C TYR A 15 6.07 -3.33 -11.63
N LEU A 16 7.25 -3.96 -11.56
CA LEU A 16 8.27 -3.66 -10.56
C LEU A 16 9.12 -2.50 -11.05
N LEU A 17 8.99 -1.36 -10.39
CA LEU A 17 9.67 -0.12 -10.76
C LEU A 17 11.01 0.06 -10.06
N GLY A 18 11.20 -0.58 -8.90
CA GLY A 18 12.42 -0.47 -8.12
C GLY A 18 12.33 -1.18 -6.78
N TRP A 19 13.47 -1.31 -6.13
CA TRP A 19 13.59 -1.71 -4.73
C TRP A 19 13.97 -0.50 -3.90
N GLU A 20 13.38 -0.36 -2.72
CA GLU A 20 13.74 0.70 -1.77
C GLU A 20 13.87 0.16 -0.35
N ARG A 21 14.75 0.75 0.47
CA ARG A 21 14.84 0.37 1.88
C ARG A 21 13.62 0.86 2.65
N LEU A 22 12.99 -0.06 3.38
CA LEU A 22 11.87 0.27 4.26
C LEU A 22 12.37 0.98 5.53
N PRO A 23 11.53 1.83 6.16
CA PRO A 23 11.87 2.50 7.42
C PRO A 23 12.22 1.50 8.53
N VAL A 24 13.02 1.96 9.48
CA VAL A 24 13.58 1.13 10.57
C VAL A 24 12.49 0.55 11.49
N THR A 25 11.32 1.17 11.57
CA THR A 25 10.22 0.79 12.47
C THR A 25 9.62 -0.59 12.20
N ASP A 26 9.62 -1.07 10.95
CA ASP A 26 8.99 -2.35 10.56
C ASP A 26 9.99 -3.46 10.21
N GLY A 27 11.27 -3.25 10.53
CA GLY A 27 12.33 -4.23 10.29
C GLY A 27 13.10 -3.94 9.01
N ARG A 28 14.42 -4.18 9.10
CA ARG A 28 15.47 -3.81 8.15
C ARG A 28 15.33 -4.54 6.80
N GLY A 29 14.27 -4.27 6.05
CA GLY A 29 13.90 -4.97 4.83
C GLY A 29 14.07 -4.14 3.57
N TRP A 30 13.91 -4.81 2.42
CA TRP A 30 13.65 -4.16 1.14
C TRP A 30 12.14 -4.13 0.89
N GLY A 31 11.67 -3.04 0.30
CA GLY A 31 10.35 -2.89 -0.28
C GLY A 31 10.44 -2.91 -1.80
N ALA A 32 9.43 -3.49 -2.45
CA ALA A 32 9.20 -3.40 -3.88
C ALA A 32 8.31 -2.19 -4.18
N ARG A 33 8.81 -1.24 -4.98
CA ARG A 33 8.00 -0.17 -5.55
C ARG A 33 7.31 -0.71 -6.80
N ILE A 34 5.98 -0.76 -6.78
CA ILE A 34 5.18 -1.36 -7.84
C ILE A 34 4.14 -0.40 -8.40
N ALA A 35 3.71 -0.64 -9.65
CA ALA A 35 2.55 0.00 -10.27
C ALA A 35 1.66 -1.03 -10.97
N TRP A 36 0.35 -0.86 -10.89
CA TRP A 36 -0.62 -1.76 -11.53
C TRP A 36 -1.77 -0.96 -12.11
N VAL A 37 -2.52 -1.62 -12.99
CA VAL A 37 -3.74 -1.10 -13.58
C VAL A 37 -4.91 -1.80 -12.93
N GLU A 38 -5.94 -1.04 -12.56
CA GLU A 38 -7.20 -1.58 -12.06
C GLU A 38 -8.37 -0.86 -12.73
N GLN A 39 -9.51 -1.54 -12.76
CA GLN A 39 -10.76 -0.97 -13.23
C GLN A 39 -11.61 -0.60 -12.01
N THR A 40 -12.17 0.60 -12.02
CA THR A 40 -13.12 1.07 -11.00
C THR A 40 -14.47 0.39 -11.16
N ALA A 41 -15.34 0.49 -10.14
CA ALA A 41 -16.67 -0.13 -10.16
C ALA A 41 -17.58 0.43 -11.28
N ASP A 42 -17.37 1.69 -11.67
CA ASP A 42 -18.03 2.36 -12.79
C ASP A 42 -17.39 2.05 -14.16
N GLY A 43 -16.36 1.20 -14.20
CA GLY A 43 -15.76 0.69 -15.43
C GLY A 43 -14.60 1.54 -15.98
N ALA A 44 -14.17 2.59 -15.28
CA ALA A 44 -13.02 3.40 -15.69
C ALA A 44 -11.69 2.71 -15.36
N TRP A 45 -10.68 2.93 -16.21
CA TRP A 45 -9.33 2.39 -15.98
C TRP A 45 -8.45 3.41 -15.27
N GLN A 46 -7.72 2.97 -14.24
CA GLN A 46 -6.76 3.81 -13.53
C GLN A 46 -5.45 3.08 -13.24
N VAL A 47 -4.38 3.86 -13.10
CA VAL A 47 -3.07 3.38 -12.67
C VAL A 47 -2.88 3.69 -11.19
N ARG A 48 -2.52 2.67 -10.42
CA ARG A 48 -2.15 2.79 -9.01
C ARG A 48 -0.68 2.44 -8.84
N GLY A 49 -0.11 2.87 -7.72
CA GLY A 49 1.25 2.49 -7.36
C GLY A 49 1.54 2.71 -5.89
N GLY A 50 2.46 1.90 -5.37
CA GLY A 50 2.78 1.88 -3.96
C GLY A 50 4.07 1.12 -3.68
N VAL A 51 4.42 1.01 -2.41
CA VAL A 51 5.60 0.28 -1.94
C VAL A 51 5.10 -0.84 -1.05
N VAL A 52 5.54 -2.06 -1.32
CA VAL A 52 5.10 -3.28 -0.60
C VAL A 52 6.31 -4.03 -0.08
N PRO A 53 6.20 -4.85 0.97
CA PRO A 53 7.31 -5.70 1.41
C PRO A 53 7.85 -6.59 0.28
N ALA A 54 9.16 -6.77 0.18
CA ALA A 54 9.75 -7.57 -0.91
C ALA A 54 9.25 -9.03 -0.94
N ASN A 55 8.91 -9.61 0.22
CA ASN A 55 8.33 -10.95 0.30
C ASN A 55 6.86 -11.02 -0.14
N ALA A 56 6.20 -9.89 -0.37
CA ALA A 56 4.84 -9.82 -0.90
C ALA A 56 4.79 -9.88 -2.43
N VAL A 57 5.94 -9.84 -3.11
CA VAL A 57 6.04 -10.00 -4.56
C VAL A 57 6.73 -11.30 -4.93
N LYS A 58 6.32 -11.90 -6.06
CA LYS A 58 6.96 -13.08 -6.65
C LYS A 58 7.36 -12.81 -8.10
N PRO A 59 8.52 -13.28 -8.54
CA PRO A 59 8.92 -13.16 -9.93
C PRO A 59 7.98 -13.93 -10.85
N VAL A 60 7.85 -13.47 -12.08
CA VAL A 60 7.20 -14.12 -13.20
C VAL A 60 8.29 -14.65 -14.13
N ASN A 61 8.12 -15.86 -14.64
CA ASN A 61 9.12 -16.47 -15.51
C ASN A 61 9.28 -15.69 -16.81
N GLY A 62 10.52 -15.54 -17.28
CA GLY A 62 10.85 -14.87 -18.54
C GLY A 62 11.09 -13.37 -18.41
N GLU A 63 10.85 -12.78 -17.24
CA GLU A 63 11.13 -11.37 -16.95
C GLU A 63 12.60 -11.16 -16.57
N ASP A 64 13.18 -10.02 -17.00
CA ASP A 64 14.53 -9.61 -16.62
C ASP A 64 14.51 -8.62 -15.45
N TYR A 65 15.06 -9.05 -14.31
CA TYR A 65 15.12 -8.25 -13.08
C TYR A 65 16.48 -7.58 -12.85
N ALA A 66 17.47 -7.82 -13.71
CA ALA A 66 18.84 -7.34 -13.51
C ALA A 66 18.93 -5.81 -13.50
N GLN A 67 18.05 -5.14 -14.25
CA GLN A 67 18.02 -3.69 -14.40
C GLN A 67 17.07 -2.99 -13.42
N VAL A 68 16.49 -3.70 -12.45
CA VAL A 68 15.58 -3.08 -11.48
C VAL A 68 16.39 -2.22 -10.51
N PRO A 69 16.16 -0.89 -10.47
CA PRO A 69 16.96 0.01 -9.65
C PRO A 69 16.76 -0.30 -8.17
N ARG A 70 17.80 -0.03 -7.37
CA ARG A 70 17.79 -0.20 -5.91
C ARG A 70 18.16 1.11 -5.22
N ASP A 71 17.27 1.67 -4.41
CA ASP A 71 17.57 2.80 -3.53
C ASP A 71 17.92 2.30 -2.12
N PRO A 72 19.21 2.33 -1.73
CA PRO A 72 19.65 1.83 -0.43
C PRO A 72 19.31 2.78 0.72
N ARG A 73 18.86 4.01 0.44
CA ARG A 73 18.49 4.96 1.49
C ARG A 73 17.15 4.52 2.09
N PRO A 74 17.05 4.32 3.41
CA PRO A 74 15.76 4.16 4.05
C PRO A 74 14.89 5.36 3.70
N SER A 75 13.66 5.16 3.24
CA SER A 75 12.71 6.27 3.23
C SER A 75 12.47 6.66 4.68
N ASP A 76 12.84 7.88 5.06
CA ASP A 76 12.55 8.44 6.38
C ASP A 76 11.25 9.22 6.25
N PRO A 77 10.11 8.67 6.71
CA PRO A 77 8.82 9.34 6.60
C PRO A 77 8.74 10.63 7.43
N THR A 78 9.75 10.92 8.25
CA THR A 78 9.87 12.15 9.05
C THR A 78 10.91 13.13 8.51
N ASP A 79 11.64 12.81 7.44
CA ASP A 79 12.60 13.74 6.83
C ASP A 79 11.85 14.81 6.01
N PRO A 80 11.87 16.09 6.43
CA PRO A 80 11.17 17.16 5.74
C PRO A 80 11.77 17.49 4.36
N ARG A 81 12.96 16.96 4.04
CA ARG A 81 13.61 17.07 2.73
C ARG A 81 13.36 15.87 1.84
N ASP A 82 12.71 14.81 2.34
CA ASP A 82 12.29 13.70 1.50
C ASP A 82 11.09 14.14 0.63
N PRO A 83 11.20 14.16 -0.70
CA PRO A 83 10.07 14.47 -1.59
C PRO A 83 8.88 13.51 -1.41
N LYS A 84 9.05 12.35 -0.76
CA LYS A 84 7.99 11.40 -0.41
C LYS A 84 7.25 11.71 0.89
N SER A 85 7.76 12.57 1.78
CA SER A 85 7.04 13.02 2.99
C SER A 85 5.68 13.65 2.61
N LYS A 86 5.66 14.47 1.57
CA LYS A 86 4.45 15.06 0.96
C LYS A 86 3.54 14.06 0.22
N ARG A 87 4.00 12.83 -0.01
CA ARG A 87 3.21 11.74 -0.64
C ARG A 87 2.53 10.89 0.41
N HIS A 88 3.22 10.63 1.52
CA HIS A 88 2.66 9.94 2.69
C HIS A 88 1.51 10.70 3.35
N GLU A 89 1.55 12.04 3.40
CA GLU A 89 0.40 12.85 3.84
C GLU A 89 -0.82 12.66 2.93
N ARG A 90 -0.63 12.71 1.60
CA ARG A 90 -1.70 12.48 0.63
C ARG A 90 -2.25 11.06 0.67
N ASP A 91 -1.39 10.05 0.81
CA ASP A 91 -1.82 8.65 0.90
C ASP A 91 -2.58 8.38 2.23
N LYS A 92 -2.18 9.04 3.33
CA LYS A 92 -2.93 9.01 4.60
C LYS A 92 -4.29 9.69 4.49
N GLU A 93 -4.37 10.85 3.84
CA GLU A 93 -5.64 11.54 3.58
C GLU A 93 -6.56 10.70 2.71
N PHE A 94 -6.03 10.11 1.63
CA PHE A 94 -6.77 9.23 0.73
C PHE A 94 -7.28 7.96 1.42
N LEU A 95 -6.45 7.31 2.25
CA LEU A 95 -6.87 6.15 3.05
C LEU A 95 -7.88 6.53 4.16
N ALA A 96 -7.75 7.73 4.75
CA ALA A 96 -8.73 8.25 5.70
C ALA A 96 -10.06 8.60 5.02
N GLU A 97 -10.02 9.13 3.79
CA GLU A 97 -11.18 9.42 2.96
C GLU A 97 -11.88 8.14 2.51
N LEU A 98 -11.12 7.12 2.07
CA LEU A 98 -11.66 5.78 1.80
C LEU A 98 -12.27 5.15 3.05
N ARG A 99 -11.65 5.29 4.23
CA ARG A 99 -12.19 4.78 5.49
C ARG A 99 -13.46 5.51 5.95
N ARG A 100 -13.59 6.81 5.64
CA ARG A 100 -14.84 7.57 5.85
C ARG A 100 -15.92 7.18 4.83
N ALA A 101 -15.55 6.89 3.59
CA ALA A 101 -16.47 6.47 2.53
C ALA A 101 -16.96 5.02 2.70
N GLN A 102 -16.22 4.19 3.45
CA GLN A 102 -16.54 2.79 3.72
C GLN A 102 -17.47 2.58 4.94
N ASP A 103 -17.94 3.68 5.57
CA ASP A 103 -18.96 3.64 6.63
C ASP A 103 -20.14 4.58 6.31
N PRO A 104 -20.96 4.29 5.26
CA PRO A 104 -22.18 5.06 4.99
C PRO A 104 -23.32 4.75 5.97
N TRP A 105 -23.17 3.74 6.84
CA TRP A 105 -24.17 3.35 7.84
C TRP A 105 -23.51 2.85 9.12
N GLY A 106 -23.24 3.77 10.05
CA GLY A 106 -22.59 3.49 11.33
C GLY A 106 -23.23 2.36 12.12
N LEU A 107 -22.61 1.19 12.09
CA LEU A 107 -23.08 -0.02 12.77
C LEU A 107 -21.91 -0.81 13.34
N HIS A 108 -21.48 -0.42 14.54
CA HIS A 108 -21.00 -1.24 15.66
C HIS A 108 -20.84 -0.24 16.83
N GLU A 109 -21.28 -0.42 18.06
CA GLU A 109 -21.91 -1.51 18.78
C GLU A 109 -22.34 -0.88 20.11
N ARG A 110 -23.57 -1.09 20.59
CA ARG A 110 -23.79 -1.15 22.05
C ARG A 110 -24.10 -2.59 22.40
N ARG A 111 -23.03 -3.36 22.54
CA ARG A 111 -23.07 -4.66 23.20
C ARG A 111 -23.17 -4.43 24.71
N MET A 112 -24.32 -4.82 25.26
CA MET A 112 -24.54 -5.30 26.63
C MET A 112 -23.95 -4.51 27.81
N LYS A 113 -24.81 -3.77 28.51
CA LYS A 113 -24.89 -3.85 29.99
C LYS A 113 -26.27 -4.39 30.36
N LYS A 114 -26.31 -5.59 30.96
CA LYS A 114 -27.45 -6.08 31.73
C LYS A 114 -27.34 -5.52 33.16
N ALA A 115 -28.49 -5.32 33.80
CA ALA A 115 -28.76 -4.95 35.21
C ALA A 115 -28.55 -3.44 35.53
N ASP A 116 -29.52 -2.66 36.05
CA ASP A 116 -30.56 -2.91 37.07
C ASP A 116 -31.84 -2.04 36.92
N GLY A 117 -33.00 -2.60 37.33
CA GLY A 117 -34.20 -1.97 37.93
C GLY A 117 -35.07 -0.99 37.10
N PRO A 118 -36.41 -1.11 37.11
CA PRO A 118 -37.15 -0.73 38.33
C PRO A 118 -38.35 -1.62 38.68
N PHE A 119 -38.57 -1.90 39.96
CA PHE A 119 -39.82 -1.80 40.74
C PHE A 119 -39.53 -2.14 42.20
#